data_AF-A0A024LRC6-F1
#
_entry.id   AF-A0A024LRC6-F1
#
_cell.length_a   1.000
_cell.length_b   1.000
_cell.length_c   1.000
_cell.angle_alpha   90.00
_cell.angle_beta   90.00
_cell.angle_gamma   90.00
#
_symmetry.space_group_name_H-M   'P 1'
#
loop_
_entity.id
_entity.type
_entity.pdbx_description
1 polymer ?
#
loop_
_entity_poly.entity_id
_entity_poly.type
_entity_poly.pdbx_seq_one_letter_code
_entity_poly.pdbx_strand_id
1 'polypeptide(L)' 'MTVDNAKFRKPVVPGDQLKLHVQLLKKRSGVRRFSCVAEVEGIRVSEAEVSAMIVESEQTMK' A
#
# COMPACT_ATOMS: atom_id res chain seq x y z
N MET A 1 1.96 5.74 -12.54
CA MET A 1 1.79 5.16 -11.18
C MET A 1 0.55 5.82 -10.60
N THR A 2 -0.47 5.04 -10.27
CA THR A 2 -1.80 5.50 -9.84
C THR A 2 -2.14 4.99 -8.45
N VAL A 3 -3.02 5.72 -7.77
CA VAL A 3 -3.72 5.29 -6.57
C VAL A 3 -5.20 5.29 -6.93
N ASP A 4 -5.78 4.09 -7.00
CA ASP A 4 -7.15 3.88 -7.45
C ASP A 4 -8.01 3.42 -6.27
N ASN A 5 -9.31 3.71 -6.31
CA ASN A 5 -10.28 3.26 -5.30
C ASN A 5 -9.92 3.60 -3.85
N ALA A 6 -9.16 4.69 -3.62
CA ALA A 6 -8.82 5.14 -2.28
C ALA A 6 -10.08 5.55 -1.51
N LYS A 7 -10.31 4.95 -0.34
CA LYS A 7 -11.44 5.26 0.54
C LYS A 7 -10.97 5.42 1.96
N PHE A 8 -11.35 6.55 2.57
CA PHE A 8 -11.07 6.86 3.96
C PHE A 8 -12.37 6.75 4.76
N ARG A 9 -12.40 5.83 5.72
CA ARG A 9 -13.61 5.49 6.48
C ARG A 9 -13.64 6.19 7.84
N LYS A 10 -12.49 6.23 8.52
CA LYS A 10 -12.32 6.84 9.84
C LYS A 10 -10.94 7.52 9.93
N PRO A 11 -10.83 8.71 10.55
CA PRO A 11 -9.54 9.31 10.85
C PRO A 11 -8.76 8.46 11.84
N VAL A 12 -7.45 8.35 11.61
CA VAL A 12 -6.48 7.74 12.54
C VAL A 12 -5.91 8.86 13.40
N VAL A 13 -5.81 8.63 14.70
CA VAL A 13 -5.41 9.65 15.69
C VAL A 13 -4.17 9.21 16.48
N PRO A 14 -3.47 10.13 17.19
CA PRO A 14 -2.36 9.75 18.05
C PRO A 14 -2.76 8.68 19.07
N GLY A 15 -1.94 7.63 19.19
CA GLY A 15 -2.21 6.46 20.02
C GLY A 15 -2.66 5.24 19.22
N ASP A 16 -3.19 5.42 18.01
CA ASP A 16 -3.58 4.31 17.15
C ASP A 16 -2.36 3.57 16.60
N GLN A 17 -2.40 2.23 16.62
CA GLN A 17 -1.47 1.41 15.83
C GLN A 17 -2.08 1.14 14.45
N LEU A 18 -1.59 1.86 13.43
CA LEU A 18 -1.98 1.65 12.04
C LEU A 18 -1.28 0.41 11.47
N LYS A 19 -2.05 -0.64 11.18
CA LYS A 19 -1.57 -1.86 10.52
C LYS A 19 -1.86 -1.80 9.03
N LEU A 20 -0.81 -1.92 8.21
CA LEU A 20 -0.91 -1.92 6.75
C LEU A 20 -0.83 -3.34 6.23
N HIS A 21 -1.92 -3.81 5.63
CA HIS A 21 -2.04 -5.09 4.98
C HIS A 21 -1.94 -4.90 3.47
N VAL A 22 -0.88 -5.42 2.87
CA VAL A 22 -0.58 -5.23 1.45
C VAL A 22 -0.53 -6.58 0.75
N GLN A 23 -1.32 -6.74 -0.31
CA GLN A 23 -1.37 -7.93 -1.14
C GLN A 23 -0.98 -7.59 -2.58
N LEU A 24 -0.01 -8.32 -3.14
CA LEU A 24 0.34 -8.21 -4.56
C LEU A 24 -0.81 -8.80 -5.41
N LEU A 25 -1.40 -7.98 -6.27
CA LEU A 25 -2.47 -8.40 -7.19
C LEU A 25 -1.92 -8.81 -8.55
N LYS A 26 -1.03 -7.99 -9.12
CA LYS A 26 -0.50 -8.17 -10.48
C LYS A 26 0.97 -7.76 -10.56
N LYS A 27 1.73 -8.49 -11.38
CA LYS A 27 3.12 -8.19 -11.74
C LYS A 27 3.27 -8.29 -13.26
N ARG A 28 3.53 -7.18 -13.95
CA ARG A 28 3.73 -7.14 -15.42
C ARG A 28 4.79 -6.11 -15.79
N SER A 29 5.82 -6.54 -16.53
CA SER A 29 6.78 -5.66 -17.22
C SER A 29 7.32 -4.49 -16.37
N GLY A 30 7.70 -4.75 -15.12
CA GLY A 30 8.22 -3.75 -14.18
C GLY A 30 7.17 -3.08 -13.27
N VAL A 31 5.89 -3.11 -13.65
CA VAL A 31 4.79 -2.59 -12.84
C VAL A 31 4.21 -3.67 -11.94
N ARG A 32 4.02 -3.32 -10.66
CA ARG A 32 3.33 -4.10 -9.65
C ARG A 32 2.08 -3.36 -9.20
N ARG A 33 1.01 -4.10 -8.95
CA ARG A 33 -0.25 -3.57 -8.42
C ARG A 33 -0.59 -4.26 -7.12
N PHE A 34 -1.02 -3.47 -6.15
CA PHE A 34 -1.23 -3.91 -4.78
C PHE A 34 -2.63 -3.53 -4.31
N SER A 35 -3.29 -4.45 -3.61
CA SER A 35 -4.43 -4.14 -2.77
C SER A 35 -3.90 -3.80 -1.39
N CYS A 36 -4.24 -2.62 -0.89
CA CYS A 36 -3.79 -2.11 0.39
C CYS A 36 -4.99 -1.86 1.29
N VAL A 37 -4.93 -2.39 2.50
CA VAL A 37 -5.92 -2.16 3.55
C VAL A 37 -5.19 -1.66 4.79
N ALA A 38 -5.69 -0.59 5.37
CA ALA A 38 -5.20 -0.06 6.63
C ALA A 38 -6.22 -0.33 7.74
N GLU A 39 -5.76 -0.87 8.87
CA GLU A 39 -6.60 -1.24 10.00
C GLU A 39 -6.06 -0.65 11.31
N VAL A 40 -6.95 -0.30 12.22
CA VAL A 40 -6.65 0.05 13.62
C VAL A 40 -7.52 -0.86 14.48
N GLU A 41 -6.90 -1.61 15.40
CA GLU A 41 -7.61 -2.58 16.26
C GLU A 41 -8.47 -3.60 15.46
N GLY A 42 -8.03 -3.97 14.25
CA GLY A 42 -8.76 -4.89 13.35
C GLY A 42 -9.93 -4.24 12.60
N ILE A 43 -10.15 -2.94 12.76
CA ILE A 43 -11.17 -2.18 12.04
C ILE A 43 -10.53 -1.51 10.83
N ARG A 44 -11.07 -1.75 9.64
CA ARG A 44 -10.63 -1.10 8.40
C ARG A 44 -10.89 0.41 8.44
N VAL A 45 -9.82 1.20 8.46
CA VAL A 45 -9.85 2.67 8.44
C VAL A 45 -9.63 3.25 7.05
N SER A 46 -8.87 2.55 6.18
CA SER A 46 -8.64 2.96 4.79
C SER A 46 -8.40 1.76 3.88
N GLU A 47 -8.64 1.94 2.58
CA GLU A 47 -8.31 0.97 1.53
C GLU A 47 -7.94 1.69 0.24
N ALA A 48 -7.07 1.09 -0.57
CA ALA A 48 -6.70 1.59 -1.90
C ALA A 48 -6.07 0.49 -2.76
N GLU A 49 -6.14 0.65 -4.09
CA GLU A 49 -5.33 -0.12 -5.03
C GLU A 49 -4.17 0.76 -5.52
N VAL A 50 -2.94 0.36 -5.22
CA VAL A 50 -1.73 1.16 -5.51
C VAL A 50 -0.92 0.47 -6.59
N SER A 51 -0.45 1.24 -7.59
CA SER A 51 0.51 0.74 -8.58
C SER A 51 1.88 1.37 -8.42
N ALA A 52 2.91 0.52 -8.41
CA ALA A 52 4.31 0.94 -8.34
C ALA A 52 5.10 0.33 -9.50
N MET A 53 6.04 1.09 -10.04
CA MET A 53 7.09 0.56 -10.90
C MET A 53 8.26 0.23 -10.00
N ILE A 54 8.81 -0.99 -10.04
CA ILE A 54 10.11 -1.19 -9.40
C ILE A 54 11.21 -0.97 -10.40
N VAL A 55 12.15 -0.16 -9.98
CA VAL A 55 13.42 0.09 -10.62
C VAL A 55 14.44 -0.69 -9.80
N GLU A 56 15.34 -1.41 -10.46
CA GLU A 56 16.51 -1.96 -9.78
C GLU A 56 17.37 -0.77 -9.35
N SER A 57 17.46 -0.53 -8.04
CA SER A 57 18.51 0.34 -7.50
C SER A 57 19.81 -0.45 -7.61
N GLU A 58 20.81 0.07 -8.35
CA GLU A 58 22.17 -0.46 -8.29
C GLU A 58 22.57 -0.64 -6.83
N GLN A 59 22.77 -1.89 -6.43
CA GLN A 59 23.52 -2.19 -5.22
C GLN A 59 24.97 -1.82 -5.49
N THR A 60 25.31 -0.53 -5.37
CA THR A 60 26.70 -0.09 -5.27
C THR A 60 27.21 -0.49 -3.89
N MET A 61 27.49 -1.79 -3.71
CA MET A 61 28.59 -2.19 -2.84
C MET A 61 29.87 -1.95 -3.64
N LYS A 62 30.48 -0.80 -3.41
CA LYS A 62 31.94 -0.66 -3.49
C LYS A 62 32.47 -0.67 -2.07
#